data_AF-A0A429X5P6-F1
#
_entry.id   AF-A0A429X5P6-F1
#
_cell.length_a   1.000
_cell.length_b   1.000
_cell.length_c   1.000
_cell.angle_alpha   90.00
_cell.angle_beta   90.00
_cell.angle_gamma   90.00
#
_symmetry.space_group_name_H-M   'P 1'
#
loop_
_entity.id
_entity.type
_entity.pdbx_description
1 polymer ?
#
loop_
_entity_poly.entity_id
_entity_poly.type
_entity_poly.pdbx_seq_one_letter_code
_entity_poly.pdbx_strand_id
1 'polypeptide(L)'
;MFSTFTVETWYWQKHLVSGIFNPDKKLMGYTNTEWETLLHGKDKKIVLPLKNEPVKYFEGVVDRFRRMYLKKKINQLSNNVKKFITITHCKACNRARLSQQVLNCEINGYNIAQFAAIEVGELIKVIETIKDPIAKPIISNIKTESC
;
A
#
# COMPACT_ATOMS: atom_id res chain seq x y z
N MET A 1 11.45 -9.39 15.52
CA MET A 1 12.29 -8.18 15.42
C MET A 1 12.78 -8.04 13.99
N PHE A 2 12.89 -6.83 13.42
CA PHE A 2 13.38 -6.66 12.04
C PHE A 2 14.91 -6.86 12.01
N SER A 3 15.35 -8.05 11.61
CA SER A 3 16.77 -8.45 11.63
C SER A 3 17.72 -7.47 10.93
N THR A 4 17.24 -6.71 9.95
CA THR A 4 18.05 -5.72 9.24
C THR A 4 18.20 -4.38 9.94
N PHE A 5 17.37 -4.07 10.93
CA PHE A 5 17.42 -2.81 11.70
C PHE A 5 17.94 -3.04 13.13
N THR A 6 18.35 -4.25 13.46
CA THR A 6 18.91 -4.56 14.77
C THR A 6 20.25 -3.83 14.97
N VAL A 7 20.48 -3.36 16.19
CA VAL A 7 21.75 -2.78 16.64
C VAL A 7 22.87 -3.82 16.43
N GLU A 8 24.09 -3.35 16.18
CA GLU A 8 25.28 -4.20 15.92
C GLU A 8 25.26 -4.98 14.61
N THR A 9 24.20 -4.88 13.80
CA THR A 9 24.23 -5.45 12.46
C THR A 9 25.15 -4.64 11.54
N TRP A 10 25.73 -5.30 10.54
CA TRP A 10 26.50 -4.62 9.49
C TRP A 10 25.73 -3.47 8.83
N TYR A 11 24.42 -3.63 8.67
CA TYR A 11 23.57 -2.57 8.13
C TYR A 11 23.50 -1.34 9.03
N TRP A 12 23.45 -1.53 10.34
CA TRP A 12 23.45 -0.43 11.30
C TRP A 12 24.83 0.24 11.40
N GLN A 13 25.89 -0.56 11.55
CA GLN A 13 27.27 -0.07 11.69
C GLN A 13 27.71 0.80 10.52
N LYS A 14 27.44 0.36 9.28
CA LYS A 14 27.87 1.08 8.07
C LYS A 14 27.28 2.50 7.96
N HIS A 15 26.10 2.75 8.52
CA HIS A 15 25.43 4.06 8.45
C HIS A 15 25.91 5.02 9.53
N LEU A 16 26.32 4.48 10.68
CA LEU A 16 26.97 5.26 11.73
C LEU A 16 28.39 5.67 11.33
N VAL A 17 29.15 4.72 10.76
CA VAL A 17 30.53 4.96 10.33
C VAL A 17 30.61 5.88 9.11
N SER A 18 29.56 5.96 8.28
CA SER A 18 29.56 6.81 7.08
C SER A 18 29.44 8.31 7.35
N GLY A 19 29.21 8.74 8.59
CA GLY A 19 29.11 10.16 8.95
C GLY A 19 27.89 10.89 8.38
N ILE A 20 26.91 10.17 7.83
CA ILE A 20 25.69 10.75 7.25
C ILE A 20 24.76 11.27 8.34
N PHE A 21 24.79 10.65 9.52
CA PHE A 21 23.96 11.00 10.66
C PHE A 21 24.84 11.24 11.90
N ASN A 22 24.46 12.23 12.71
CA ASN A 22 25.04 12.43 14.02
C ASN A 22 24.28 11.56 15.04
N PRO A 23 24.90 10.51 15.64
CA PRO A 23 24.22 9.62 16.58
C PRO A 23 23.81 10.31 17.89
N ASP A 24 24.47 11.42 18.27
CA ASP A 24 24.17 12.16 19.49
C ASP A 24 23.03 13.15 19.31
N LYS A 25 22.64 13.42 18.06
CA LYS A 25 21.56 14.37 17.75
C LYS A 25 20.20 13.70 17.96
N LYS A 26 19.37 14.30 18.81
CA LYS A 26 17.97 13.85 19.02
C LYS A 26 17.14 14.05 17.75
N LEU A 27 16.27 13.10 17.44
CA LEU A 27 15.37 13.17 16.28
C LEU A 27 14.43 14.38 16.29
N MET A 28 14.03 14.87 17.47
CA MET A 28 13.21 16.09 17.57
C MET A 28 13.94 17.34 17.06
N GLY A 29 15.28 17.34 17.06
CA GLY A 29 16.09 18.43 16.53
C GLY A 29 16.47 18.28 15.06
N TYR A 30 15.93 17.28 14.37
CA TYR A 30 16.23 17.06 12.95
C TYR A 30 15.55 18.12 12.09
N THR A 31 16.28 18.65 11.12
CA THR A 31 15.73 19.51 10.07
C THR A 31 14.90 18.67 9.10
N ASN A 32 14.08 19.32 8.27
CA ASN A 32 13.34 18.64 7.21
C ASN A 32 14.26 17.87 6.24
N THR A 33 15.46 18.39 5.98
CA THR A 33 16.44 17.73 5.10
C THR A 33 17.07 16.50 5.73
N GLU A 34 17.31 16.51 7.05
CA GLU A 34 17.78 15.35 7.80
C GLU A 34 16.69 14.27 7.91
N TRP A 35 15.44 14.67 8.10
CA TRP A 35 14.29 13.76 8.06
C TRP A 35 14.11 13.12 6.69
N GLU A 36 14.13 13.90 5.62
CA GLU A 36 14.02 13.37 4.26
C GLU A 36 15.17 12.42 3.95
N THR A 37 16.37 12.75 4.38
CA THR A 37 17.54 11.87 4.28
C THR A 37 17.31 10.56 5.06
N LEU A 38 16.81 10.63 6.30
CA LEU A 38 16.56 9.45 7.13
C LEU A 38 15.48 8.54 6.53
N LEU A 39 14.39 9.12 6.01
CA LEU A 39 13.23 8.38 5.53
C LEU A 39 13.40 7.88 4.09
N HIS A 40 14.00 8.68 3.21
CA HIS A 40 14.00 8.55 1.75
C HIS A 40 15.36 8.79 1.08
N GLY A 41 16.47 8.71 1.82
CA GLY A 41 17.80 9.25 1.48
C GLY A 41 18.57 8.70 0.27
N LYS A 42 17.90 8.31 -0.81
CA LYS A 42 18.44 7.76 -2.07
C LYS A 42 19.63 8.53 -2.65
N ASP A 43 19.78 9.81 -2.33
CA ASP A 43 20.83 10.68 -2.88
C ASP A 43 22.08 10.80 -1.99
N LYS A 44 22.11 10.18 -0.80
CA LYS A 44 23.28 10.25 0.10
C LYS A 44 24.22 9.06 -0.09
N LYS A 45 25.41 9.37 -0.61
CA LYS A 45 26.52 8.42 -0.74
C LYS A 45 27.06 8.05 0.64
N ILE A 46 27.21 6.75 0.84
CA ILE A 46 27.90 6.13 1.97
C ILE A 46 29.34 5.93 1.52
N VAL A 47 30.24 6.73 2.07
CA VAL A 47 31.67 6.49 1.93
C VAL A 47 32.09 5.59 3.08
N LEU A 48 32.55 4.39 2.76
CA LEU A 48 33.07 3.46 3.75
C LEU A 48 34.59 3.59 3.82
N PRO A 49 35.21 3.44 5.01
CA PRO A 49 36.65 3.64 5.20
C PRO A 49 37.53 2.55 4.54
N LEU A 50 36.93 1.53 3.91
CA LEU A 50 37.64 0.42 3.27
C LEU A 50 38.06 0.79 1.85
N LYS A 51 39.37 0.69 1.56
CA LYS A 51 39.95 0.84 0.21
C LYS A 51 39.25 -0.16 -0.75
N ASN A 52 38.67 0.35 -1.84
CA ASN A 52 38.06 -0.39 -2.96
C ASN A 52 36.61 -0.90 -2.83
N GLU A 53 35.79 -0.39 -1.89
CA GLU A 53 34.34 -0.66 -1.95
C GLU A 53 33.60 0.24 -2.95
N PRO A 54 32.60 -0.30 -3.69
CA PRO A 54 31.76 0.50 -4.56
C PRO A 54 30.91 1.48 -3.73
N VAL A 55 30.71 2.69 -4.27
CA VAL A 55 29.86 3.72 -3.64
C VAL A 55 28.45 3.17 -3.44
N LYS A 56 28.02 3.06 -2.19
CA LYS A 56 26.66 2.65 -1.82
C LYS A 56 25.86 3.89 -1.46
N TYR A 57 24.55 3.83 -1.62
CA TYR A 57 23.65 4.90 -1.22
C TYR A 57 22.86 4.48 0.01
N PHE A 58 22.55 5.46 0.86
CA PHE A 58 21.55 5.25 1.89
C PHE A 58 20.18 5.15 1.22
N GLU A 59 19.44 4.08 1.50
CA GLU A 59 18.15 3.86 0.85
C GLU A 59 17.03 4.71 1.48
N GLY A 60 17.17 5.06 2.75
CA GLY A 60 16.07 5.54 3.58
C GLY A 60 15.38 4.39 4.32
N VAL A 61 14.99 4.64 5.57
CA VAL A 61 14.34 3.65 6.43
C VAL A 61 12.99 3.21 5.85
N VAL A 62 12.18 4.16 5.37
CA VAL A 62 10.83 3.88 4.84
C VAL A 62 10.92 3.11 3.53
N ASP A 63 11.79 3.53 2.61
CA ASP A 63 11.92 2.89 1.31
C ASP A 63 12.46 1.46 1.43
N ARG A 64 13.46 1.26 2.30
CA ARG A 64 13.95 -0.08 2.62
C ARG A 64 12.86 -0.94 3.25
N PHE A 65 12.10 -0.40 4.21
CA PHE A 65 11.00 -1.13 4.85
C PHE A 65 9.95 -1.58 3.82
N ARG A 66 9.53 -0.67 2.94
CA ARG A 66 8.59 -0.97 1.84
C ARG A 66 9.14 -2.09 0.94
N ARG A 67 10.38 -1.96 0.47
CA ARG A 67 10.99 -2.95 -0.44
C ARG A 67 11.15 -4.33 0.20
N MET A 68 11.50 -4.38 1.49
CA MET A 68 11.75 -5.64 2.19
C MET A 68 10.46 -6.33 2.64
N TYR A 69 9.47 -5.56 3.12
CA TYR A 69 8.34 -6.13 3.85
C TYR A 69 6.99 -5.99 3.16
N LEU A 70 6.79 -5.02 2.26
CA LEU A 70 5.47 -4.71 1.67
C LEU A 70 5.26 -5.24 0.25
N LYS A 71 6.11 -6.16 -0.23
CA LYS A 71 5.92 -6.83 -1.52
C LYS A 71 4.79 -7.87 -1.52
N LYS A 72 4.42 -8.37 -0.35
CA LYS A 72 3.39 -9.42 -0.19
C LYS A 72 2.01 -8.81 0.00
N LYS A 73 0.97 -9.62 -0.24
CA LYS A 73 -0.42 -9.23 0.08
C LYS A 73 -0.56 -8.99 1.59
N ILE A 74 -1.46 -8.09 1.98
CA ILE A 74 -1.68 -7.69 3.39
C ILE A 74 -1.94 -8.90 4.31
N ASN A 75 -2.70 -9.89 3.82
CA ASN A 75 -3.01 -11.12 4.58
C ASN A 75 -1.77 -12.01 4.81
N GLN A 76 -0.72 -11.86 4.00
CA GLN A 76 0.55 -12.60 4.11
C GLN A 76 1.61 -11.83 4.92
N LEU A 77 1.31 -10.62 5.38
CA LEU A 77 2.22 -9.85 6.22
C LEU A 77 2.24 -10.41 7.64
N SER A 78 3.43 -10.49 8.23
CA SER A 78 3.58 -10.89 9.63
C SER A 78 2.96 -9.84 10.55
N ASN A 79 2.51 -10.28 11.73
CA ASN A 79 1.94 -9.37 12.74
C ASN A 79 2.93 -8.27 13.16
N ASN A 80 4.24 -8.55 13.11
CA ASN A 80 5.27 -7.56 13.39
C ASN A 80 5.28 -6.45 12.34
N VAL A 81 5.13 -6.74 11.05
CA VAL A 81 5.04 -5.73 9.98
C VAL A 81 3.75 -4.91 10.12
N LYS A 82 2.63 -5.58 10.43
CA LYS A 82 1.31 -4.95 10.55
C LYS A 82 1.26 -3.82 11.60
N LYS A 83 2.10 -3.87 12.64
CA LYS A 83 2.21 -2.81 13.67
C LYS A 83 2.75 -1.48 13.14
N PHE A 84 3.46 -1.48 12.00
CA PHE A 84 4.12 -0.29 11.44
C PHE A 84 3.45 0.21 10.16
N ILE A 85 2.26 -0.30 9.84
CA ILE A 85 1.47 0.13 8.69
C ILE A 85 0.05 0.47 9.13
N THR A 86 -0.58 1.37 8.40
CA THR A 86 -2.01 1.65 8.52
C THR A 86 -2.67 1.31 7.20
N ILE A 87 -3.72 0.50 7.24
CA ILE A 87 -4.53 0.20 6.06
C ILE A 87 -5.56 1.32 5.94
N THR A 88 -5.54 2.01 4.80
CA THR A 88 -6.45 3.10 4.50
C THR A 88 -7.26 2.80 3.25
N HIS A 89 -8.31 3.59 3.03
CA HIS A 89 -9.11 3.45 1.83
C HIS A 89 -8.34 3.93 0.61
N CYS A 90 -8.37 3.12 -0.45
CA CYS A 90 -7.80 3.53 -1.73
C CYS A 90 -8.66 4.66 -2.32
N LYS A 91 -8.08 5.85 -2.45
CA LYS A 91 -8.76 7.02 -3.04
C LYS A 91 -9.11 6.81 -4.51
N ALA A 92 -8.32 6.03 -5.25
CA ALA A 92 -8.54 5.80 -6.67
C ALA A 92 -9.83 5.00 -6.92
N CYS A 93 -9.99 3.84 -6.27
CA CYS A 93 -11.18 3.00 -6.50
C CYS A 93 -12.28 3.21 -5.46
N ASN A 94 -12.10 4.12 -4.50
CA ASN A 94 -13.00 4.32 -3.36
C ASN A 94 -13.46 3.00 -2.71
N ARG A 95 -12.51 2.11 -2.42
CA ARG A 95 -12.73 0.75 -1.85
C ARG A 95 -13.38 -0.27 -2.79
N ALA A 96 -13.74 0.07 -4.02
CA ALA A 96 -14.33 -0.86 -4.98
C ALA A 96 -13.39 -1.99 -5.41
N ARG A 97 -12.06 -1.80 -5.30
CA ARG A 97 -11.03 -2.75 -5.74
C ARG A 97 -11.08 -3.12 -7.24
N LEU A 98 -11.73 -2.27 -8.03
CA LEU A 98 -11.86 -2.41 -9.48
C LEU A 98 -11.08 -1.30 -10.21
N SER A 99 -10.77 -1.53 -11.48
CA SER A 99 -10.15 -0.52 -12.35
C SER A 99 -11.15 0.56 -12.72
N GLN A 100 -10.66 1.74 -13.11
CA GLN A 100 -11.55 2.83 -13.54
C GLN A 100 -12.37 2.47 -14.78
N GLN A 101 -11.82 1.65 -15.67
CA GLN A 101 -12.55 1.16 -16.85
C GLN A 101 -13.81 0.40 -16.44
N VAL A 102 -13.72 -0.47 -15.42
CA VAL A 102 -14.88 -1.21 -14.90
C VAL A 102 -15.83 -0.29 -14.14
N LEU A 103 -15.31 0.68 -13.39
CA LEU A 103 -16.15 1.63 -12.63
C LEU A 103 -16.90 2.62 -13.51
N ASN A 104 -16.44 2.84 -14.75
CA ASN A 104 -17.11 3.65 -15.76
C ASN A 104 -18.16 2.85 -16.57
N CYS A 105 -18.21 1.52 -16.41
CA CYS A 105 -19.29 0.71 -16.97
C CYS A 105 -20.53 0.84 -16.09
N GLU A 106 -21.59 1.40 -16.66
CA GLU A 106 -22.83 1.68 -15.95
C GLU A 106 -24.03 1.00 -16.62
N ILE A 107 -24.97 0.55 -15.80
CA ILE A 107 -26.30 0.12 -16.21
C ILE A 107 -27.29 0.99 -15.44
N ASN A 108 -28.15 1.71 -16.16
CA ASN A 108 -29.12 2.65 -15.58
C ASN A 108 -28.48 3.67 -14.60
N GLY A 109 -27.26 4.14 -14.90
CA GLY A 109 -26.55 5.14 -14.07
C GLY A 109 -25.88 4.59 -12.81
N TYR A 110 -25.83 3.26 -12.65
CA TYR A 110 -25.10 2.60 -11.57
C TYR A 110 -23.96 1.74 -12.13
N ASN A 111 -22.78 1.84 -11.55
CA ASN A 111 -21.69 0.90 -11.77
C ASN A 111 -21.79 -0.30 -10.81
N ILE A 112 -20.97 -1.33 -11.09
CA ILE A 112 -20.96 -2.58 -10.31
C ILE A 112 -20.70 -2.37 -8.80
N ALA A 113 -19.89 -1.38 -8.42
CA ALA A 113 -19.59 -1.11 -7.02
C ALA A 113 -20.77 -0.44 -6.31
N GLN A 114 -21.53 0.39 -7.03
CA GLN A 114 -22.77 0.98 -6.52
C GLN A 114 -23.85 -0.08 -6.38
N PHE A 115 -24.04 -0.95 -7.38
CA PHE A 115 -24.96 -2.09 -7.26
C PHE A 115 -24.66 -2.98 -6.04
N ALA A 116 -23.38 -3.29 -5.80
CA ALA A 116 -22.95 -4.09 -4.65
C ALA A 116 -23.13 -3.38 -3.29
N ALA A 117 -23.38 -2.07 -3.29
CA ALA A 117 -23.63 -1.28 -2.08
C ALA A 117 -25.13 -1.08 -1.79
N ILE A 118 -26.02 -1.47 -2.71
CA ILE A 118 -27.47 -1.40 -2.52
C ILE A 118 -27.91 -2.59 -1.64
N GLU A 119 -28.87 -2.34 -0.76
CA GLU A 119 -29.51 -3.38 0.05
C GLU A 119 -30.23 -4.40 -0.86
N VAL A 120 -30.19 -5.68 -0.51
CA VAL A 120 -30.61 -6.76 -1.43
C VAL A 120 -32.06 -6.61 -1.89
N GLY A 121 -32.99 -6.26 -1.00
CA GLY A 121 -34.39 -6.04 -1.35
C GLY A 121 -34.59 -4.88 -2.33
N GLU A 122 -33.86 -3.78 -2.14
CA GLU A 122 -33.87 -2.65 -3.08
C GLU A 122 -33.18 -2.99 -4.41
N LEU A 123 -32.09 -3.76 -4.36
CA LEU A 123 -31.35 -4.18 -5.54
C LEU A 123 -32.23 -5.02 -6.48
N ILE A 124 -33.09 -5.89 -5.95
CA ILE A 124 -34.06 -6.64 -6.75
C ILE A 124 -34.94 -5.68 -7.57
N LYS A 125 -35.49 -4.64 -6.93
CA LYS A 125 -36.33 -3.64 -7.62
C LYS A 125 -35.56 -2.92 -8.73
N VAL A 126 -34.30 -2.55 -8.47
CA VAL A 126 -33.46 -1.87 -9.47
C VAL A 126 -33.17 -2.81 -10.64
N ILE A 127 -32.81 -4.07 -10.38
CA ILE A 127 -32.54 -5.07 -11.43
C ILE A 127 -33.78 -5.31 -12.30
N GLU A 128 -34.99 -5.30 -11.72
CA GLU A 128 -36.24 -5.45 -12.46
C GLU A 128 -36.49 -4.32 -13.49
N THR A 129 -35.87 -3.16 -13.32
CA THR A 129 -35.96 -2.07 -14.30
C THR A 129 -35.13 -2.31 -15.56
N ILE A 130 -34.22 -3.28 -15.56
CA ILE A 130 -33.33 -3.59 -16.68
C ILE A 130 -34.12 -4.42 -17.71
N LYS A 131 -34.38 -3.82 -18.88
CA LYS A 131 -35.22 -4.42 -19.95
C LYS A 131 -34.44 -5.03 -21.11
N ASP A 132 -33.11 -4.98 -21.07
CA ASP A 132 -32.26 -5.47 -22.14
C ASP A 132 -32.51 -6.98 -22.39
N PRO A 133 -32.74 -7.41 -23.64
CA PRO A 133 -32.98 -8.83 -23.96
C PRO A 133 -31.90 -9.78 -23.44
N ILE A 134 -30.63 -9.35 -23.40
CA ILE A 134 -29.49 -10.14 -22.95
C ILE A 134 -29.57 -10.41 -21.44
N ALA A 135 -30.12 -9.47 -20.67
CA ALA A 135 -30.22 -9.58 -19.22
C ALA A 135 -31.40 -10.45 -18.76
N LYS A 136 -32.42 -10.65 -19.60
CA LYS A 136 -33.65 -11.41 -19.25
C LYS A 136 -33.42 -12.77 -18.58
N PRO A 137 -32.59 -13.69 -19.13
CA PRO A 137 -32.39 -15.00 -18.50
C PRO A 137 -31.66 -14.91 -17.15
N ILE A 138 -30.81 -13.90 -16.97
CA ILE A 138 -30.07 -13.70 -15.72
C ILE A 138 -31.05 -13.20 -14.64
N ILE A 139 -31.88 -12.21 -14.99
CA ILE A 139 -32.87 -11.63 -14.07
C ILE A 139 -33.91 -12.67 -13.64
N SER A 140 -34.38 -13.53 -14.55
CA SER A 140 -35.34 -14.59 -14.20
C SER A 140 -34.77 -15.56 -13.17
N ASN A 141 -33.50 -15.97 -13.31
CA ASN A 141 -32.86 -16.91 -12.39
C ASN A 141 -32.72 -16.35 -10.98
N ILE A 142 -32.32 -15.07 -10.86
CA ILE A 142 -32.18 -14.38 -9.56
C ILE A 142 -33.51 -14.35 -8.79
N LYS A 143 -34.64 -14.20 -9.50
CA LYS A 143 -35.97 -14.19 -8.87
C LYS A 143 -36.37 -15.55 -8.29
N THR A 144 -36.09 -16.63 -9.01
CA THR A 144 -36.48 -18.00 -8.61
C THR A 144 -35.78 -18.51 -7.36
N GLU A 145 -34.55 -18.06 -7.08
CA GLU A 145 -33.77 -18.49 -5.90
C GLU A 145 -34.03 -17.65 -4.64
N SER A 146 -34.78 -16.54 -4.76
CA SER A 146 -35.08 -15.61 -3.66
C SER A 146 -36.43 -15.91 -2.97
N CYS A 147 -37.04 -17.07 -3.23
CA CYS A 147 -38.33 -17.50 -2.68
C CYS A 147 -38.21 -18.77 -1.83
#